data_AF-A0A7W3LVQ1-F1
#
_entry.id   AF-A0A7W3LVQ1-F1
#
_cell.length_a   1.000
_cell.length_b   1.000
_cell.length_c   1.000
_cell.angle_alpha   90.00
_cell.angle_beta   90.00
_cell.angle_gamma   90.00
#
_symmetry.space_group_name_H-M   'P 1'
#
loop_
_entity.id
_entity.type
_entity.pdbx_description
1 polymer ?
#
loop_
_entity_poly.entity_id
_entity_poly.type
_entity_poly.pdbx_seq_one_letter_code
_entity_poly.pdbx_strand_id
1 'polypeptide(L)'
;MALLPPERAVSPALPVAAPPHARVAPVVPGCLGYNGLDRLNPPAQVRAGRFAVPGAAPVTVARGGRVDRGVDWALAPGGDRTWQLWLHSLEWLGGLVRAYERTGDRGALDLAAHVVRDWLAANRRPARFDARRREAIEEGTRFRLITMVCLRAHLAAGRLDGAIAEHAR
;
A
#
# COMPACT_ATOMS: atom_id res chain seq x y z
N MET A 1 -33.41 72.26 35.42
CA MET A 1 -32.20 71.45 35.65
C MET A 1 -32.62 69.99 35.67
N ALA A 2 -32.60 69.32 34.53
CA ALA A 2 -33.04 67.92 34.38
C ALA A 2 -31.81 67.04 34.14
N LEU A 3 -31.63 66.03 34.99
CA LEU A 3 -30.53 65.06 34.97
C LEU A 3 -30.78 64.02 33.86
N LEU A 4 -29.79 63.82 32.98
CA LEU A 4 -29.74 62.71 32.00
C LEU A 4 -29.51 61.36 32.73
N PRO A 5 -30.10 60.25 32.27
CA PRO A 5 -29.78 58.93 32.80
C PRO A 5 -28.43 58.41 32.24
N PRO A 6 -27.73 57.51 32.97
CA PRO A 6 -26.45 56.98 32.52
C PRO A 6 -26.61 55.93 31.41
N GLU A 7 -25.76 56.01 30.39
CA GLU A 7 -25.64 54.99 29.34
C GLU A 7 -25.13 53.67 29.91
N ARG A 8 -25.85 52.57 29.65
CA ARG A 8 -25.40 51.21 29.93
C ARG A 8 -24.34 50.81 28.92
N ALA A 9 -23.12 50.57 29.39
CA ALA A 9 -22.08 49.92 28.60
C ALA A 9 -22.49 48.46 28.30
N VAL A 10 -22.53 48.10 27.01
CA VAL A 10 -22.74 46.72 26.54
C VAL A 10 -21.39 45.99 26.57
N SER A 11 -21.31 44.89 27.31
CA SER A 11 -20.14 44.01 27.31
C SER A 11 -20.03 43.23 25.99
N PRO A 12 -18.83 43.06 25.41
CA PRO A 12 -18.65 42.23 24.23
C PRO A 12 -18.82 40.75 24.58
N ALA A 13 -19.65 40.06 23.79
CA ALA A 13 -19.77 38.62 23.88
C ALA A 13 -18.51 37.94 23.33
N LEU A 14 -17.99 36.95 24.06
CA LEU A 14 -16.87 36.12 23.63
C LEU A 14 -17.25 35.28 22.38
N PRO A 15 -16.34 35.10 21.41
CA PRO A 15 -16.61 34.25 20.26
C PRO A 15 -16.73 32.79 20.69
N VAL A 16 -17.86 32.17 20.35
CA VAL A 16 -18.07 30.72 20.50
C VAL A 16 -17.12 30.00 19.54
N ALA A 17 -16.24 29.14 20.08
CA ALA A 17 -15.37 28.30 19.29
C ALA A 17 -16.21 27.33 18.43
N ALA A 18 -15.95 27.32 17.13
CA ALA A 18 -16.57 26.35 16.21
C ALA A 18 -16.22 24.92 16.65
N PRO A 19 -17.16 23.96 16.52
CA PRO A 19 -16.90 22.57 16.87
C PRO A 19 -15.75 22.03 16.00
N PRO A 20 -14.88 21.16 16.54
CA PRO A 20 -13.83 20.54 15.75
C PRO A 20 -14.48 19.77 14.60
N HIS A 21 -14.13 20.13 13.36
CA HIS A 21 -14.56 19.39 12.18
C HIS A 21 -14.11 17.94 12.36
N ALA A 22 -15.08 17.03 12.55
CA ALA A 22 -14.81 15.61 12.52
C ALA A 22 -14.18 15.29 11.16
N ARG A 23 -12.97 14.72 11.18
CA ARG A 23 -12.32 14.26 9.96
C ARG A 23 -13.20 13.19 9.34
N VAL A 24 -13.89 13.53 8.27
CA VAL A 24 -14.56 12.55 7.41
C VAL A 24 -13.46 11.66 6.84
N ALA A 25 -13.51 10.36 7.14
CA ALA A 25 -12.62 9.41 6.49
C ALA A 25 -12.83 9.52 4.98
N PRO A 26 -11.76 9.66 4.17
CA PRO A 26 -11.93 9.76 2.73
C PRO A 26 -12.69 8.54 2.23
N VAL A 27 -13.72 8.77 1.42
CA VAL A 27 -14.31 7.71 0.60
C VAL A 27 -13.21 7.25 -0.34
N VAL A 28 -12.62 6.10 -0.06
CA VAL A 28 -11.62 5.48 -0.94
C VAL A 28 -12.39 4.88 -2.12
N PRO A 29 -12.29 5.40 -3.35
CA PRO A 29 -12.81 4.70 -4.51
C PRO A 29 -12.14 3.32 -4.51
N GLY A 30 -12.95 2.25 -4.61
CA GLY A 30 -12.47 0.89 -4.42
C GLY A 30 -11.21 0.60 -5.22
N CYS A 31 -10.27 -0.11 -4.61
CA CYS A 31 -8.99 -0.40 -5.26
C CYS A 31 -9.20 -1.11 -6.61
N LEU A 32 -8.45 -0.66 -7.62
CA LEU A 32 -8.38 -1.35 -8.91
C LEU A 32 -7.99 -2.82 -8.64
N GLY A 33 -8.67 -3.76 -9.29
CA GLY A 33 -8.50 -5.18 -9.02
C GLY A 33 -7.06 -5.68 -9.25
N TYR A 34 -6.71 -6.82 -8.65
CA TYR A 34 -5.34 -7.36 -8.58
C TYR A 34 -5.11 -8.52 -9.56
N ASN A 35 -5.77 -8.49 -10.73
CA ASN A 35 -5.75 -9.57 -11.72
C ASN A 35 -6.03 -11.00 -11.16
N GLY A 36 -6.75 -11.08 -10.04
CA GLY A 36 -7.06 -12.33 -9.35
C GLY A 36 -5.94 -12.88 -8.45
N LEU A 37 -4.75 -12.26 -8.42
CA LEU A 37 -3.64 -12.66 -7.55
C LEU A 37 -3.96 -12.50 -6.07
N ASP A 38 -4.82 -11.55 -5.72
CA ASP A 38 -5.37 -11.35 -4.38
C ASP A 38 -6.10 -12.58 -3.84
N ARG A 39 -6.80 -13.32 -4.70
CA ARG A 39 -7.50 -14.56 -4.33
C ARG A 39 -6.56 -15.75 -4.22
N LEU A 40 -5.54 -15.80 -5.07
CA LEU A 40 -4.52 -16.85 -5.04
C LEU A 40 -3.56 -16.72 -3.84
N ASN A 41 -3.44 -15.51 -3.30
CA ASN A 41 -2.50 -15.18 -2.23
C ASN A 41 -3.25 -14.65 -0.99
N PRO A 42 -4.01 -15.51 -0.28
CA PRO A 42 -4.70 -15.09 0.94
C PRO A 42 -3.70 -14.75 2.05
N PRO A 43 -4.11 -13.93 3.04
CA PRO A 43 -3.22 -13.43 4.10
C PRO A 43 -2.35 -14.49 4.79
N ALA A 44 -2.91 -15.67 5.07
CA ALA A 44 -2.19 -16.75 5.72
C ALA A 44 -1.01 -17.27 4.87
N GLN A 45 -1.20 -17.41 3.56
CA GLN A 45 -0.15 -17.85 2.64
C GLN A 45 0.93 -16.78 2.48
N VAL A 46 0.51 -15.52 2.31
CA VAL A 46 1.44 -14.38 2.24
C VAL A 46 2.28 -14.28 3.50
N ARG A 47 1.68 -14.38 4.68
CA ARG A 47 2.40 -14.35 5.97
C ARG A 47 3.39 -15.51 6.11
N ALA A 48 3.01 -16.69 5.65
CA ALA A 48 3.88 -17.86 5.58
C ALA A 48 4.96 -17.77 4.48
N GLY A 49 5.02 -16.65 3.75
CA GLY A 49 6.05 -16.43 2.74
C GLY A 49 5.83 -17.20 1.45
N ARG A 50 4.60 -17.61 1.16
CA ARG A 50 4.25 -18.35 -0.05
C ARG A 50 3.57 -17.44 -1.06
N PHE A 51 3.94 -17.61 -2.32
CA PHE A 51 3.43 -16.85 -3.45
C PHE A 51 2.94 -17.81 -4.54
N ALA A 52 1.72 -17.57 -5.03
CA ALA A 52 1.07 -18.35 -6.07
C ALA A 52 0.73 -17.46 -7.27
N VAL A 53 0.88 -18.04 -8.46
CA VAL A 53 0.44 -17.47 -9.74
C VAL A 53 -0.57 -18.42 -10.39
N PRO A 54 -1.37 -17.97 -11.38
CA PRO A 54 -2.30 -18.85 -12.08
C PRO A 54 -1.61 -20.09 -12.66
N GLY A 55 -2.22 -21.26 -12.47
CA GLY A 55 -1.75 -22.51 -13.06
C GLY A 55 -0.50 -23.13 -12.44
N ALA A 56 0.05 -22.57 -11.36
CA ALA A 56 1.25 -23.09 -10.71
C ALA A 56 1.05 -23.34 -9.20
N ALA A 57 1.84 -24.28 -8.65
CA ALA A 57 1.88 -24.51 -7.21
C ALA A 57 2.52 -23.32 -6.48
N PRO A 58 2.11 -23.00 -5.23
CA PRO A 58 2.70 -21.89 -4.50
C PRO A 58 4.16 -22.15 -4.11
N VAL A 59 5.00 -21.16 -4.34
CA VAL A 59 6.46 -21.18 -4.10
C VAL A 59 6.78 -20.36 -2.85
N THR A 60 7.72 -20.85 -2.04
CA THR A 60 8.25 -20.09 -0.91
C THR A 60 9.16 -18.98 -1.42
N VAL A 61 8.76 -17.73 -1.21
CA VAL A 61 9.49 -16.53 -1.62
C VAL A 61 10.12 -15.78 -0.45
N ALA A 62 9.74 -16.10 0.78
CA ALA A 62 10.31 -15.46 1.95
C ALA A 62 11.73 -15.96 2.27
N ARG A 63 12.62 -15.02 2.58
CA ARG A 63 13.90 -15.33 3.23
C ARG A 63 13.64 -15.71 4.68
N GLY A 64 14.11 -16.87 5.12
CA GLY A 64 13.91 -17.32 6.51
C GLY A 64 12.46 -17.70 6.86
N GLY A 65 11.65 -18.07 5.87
CA GLY A 65 10.35 -18.73 6.06
C GLY A 65 9.17 -17.82 6.41
N ARG A 66 9.35 -16.51 6.49
CA ARG A 66 8.25 -15.54 6.66
C ARG A 66 8.49 -14.24 5.90
N VAL A 67 7.42 -13.67 5.36
CA VAL A 67 7.53 -12.52 4.45
C VAL A 67 7.99 -11.23 5.13
N ASP A 68 7.79 -11.11 6.45
CA ASP A 68 8.28 -9.99 7.29
C ASP A 68 9.81 -9.99 7.47
N ARG A 69 10.49 -11.07 7.04
CA ARG A 69 11.96 -11.18 7.02
C ARG A 69 12.56 -10.88 5.65
N GLY A 70 11.73 -10.44 4.70
CA GLY A 70 12.13 -10.07 3.35
C GLY A 70 11.82 -11.13 2.31
N VAL A 71 11.70 -10.70 1.06
CA VAL A 71 11.35 -11.54 -0.08
C VAL A 71 12.56 -11.75 -0.98
N ASP A 72 12.73 -12.98 -1.46
CA ASP A 72 13.72 -13.27 -2.49
C ASP A 72 13.27 -12.82 -3.88
N TRP A 73 13.47 -11.53 -4.13
CA TRP A 73 13.16 -10.86 -5.40
C TRP A 73 13.98 -11.34 -6.60
N ALA A 74 14.94 -12.26 -6.42
CA ALA A 74 15.67 -12.88 -7.53
C ALA A 74 15.05 -14.21 -8.00
N LEU A 75 14.06 -14.75 -7.28
CA LEU A 75 13.45 -16.02 -7.63
C LEU A 75 12.81 -15.98 -9.03
N ALA A 76 12.99 -17.08 -9.76
CA ALA A 76 12.34 -17.37 -11.03
C ALA A 76 12.36 -18.88 -11.26
N PRO A 77 11.41 -19.64 -10.68
CA PRO A 77 11.31 -21.09 -10.86
C PRO A 77 11.36 -21.47 -12.34
N GLY A 78 12.23 -22.42 -12.70
CA GLY A 78 12.40 -22.87 -14.08
C GLY A 78 12.87 -21.79 -15.06
N GLY A 79 13.30 -20.64 -14.58
CA GLY A 79 13.56 -19.51 -15.46
C GLY A 79 12.30 -18.95 -16.13
N ASP A 80 11.15 -18.94 -15.43
CA ASP A 80 9.93 -18.31 -15.92
C ASP A 80 9.93 -16.79 -15.69
N ARG A 81 9.91 -16.00 -16.77
CA ARG A 81 9.86 -14.52 -16.70
C ARG A 81 8.48 -14.01 -16.28
N THR A 82 7.40 -14.65 -16.74
CA THR A 82 6.03 -14.28 -16.39
C THR A 82 5.78 -14.48 -14.89
N TRP A 83 6.29 -15.57 -14.32
CA TRP A 83 6.26 -15.78 -12.88
C TRP A 83 6.97 -14.64 -12.13
N GLN A 84 8.15 -14.24 -12.60
CA GLN A 84 8.94 -13.18 -11.98
C GLN A 84 8.28 -11.80 -12.13
N LEU A 85 7.61 -11.53 -13.26
CA LEU A 85 6.77 -10.35 -13.44
C LEU A 85 5.68 -10.30 -12.36
N TRP A 86 4.95 -11.39 -12.15
CA TRP A 86 3.89 -11.42 -11.13
C TRP A 86 4.43 -11.26 -9.71
N LEU A 87 5.65 -11.75 -9.43
CA LEU A 87 6.31 -11.47 -8.17
C LEU A 87 6.56 -9.95 -8.00
N HIS A 88 7.08 -9.30 -9.03
CA HIS A 88 7.38 -7.86 -9.01
C HIS A 88 6.18 -6.94 -9.23
N SER A 89 5.01 -7.46 -9.58
CA SER A 89 3.77 -6.69 -9.74
C SER A 89 3.19 -6.24 -8.40
N LEU A 90 3.54 -6.92 -7.31
CA LEU A 90 3.00 -6.70 -5.96
C LEU A 90 1.47 -6.86 -5.81
N GLU A 91 0.74 -7.20 -6.88
CA GLU A 91 -0.71 -7.41 -6.83
C GLU A 91 -1.13 -8.58 -5.94
N TRP A 92 -0.23 -9.53 -5.71
CA TRP A 92 -0.40 -10.62 -4.75
C TRP A 92 -0.54 -10.15 -3.30
N LEU A 93 -0.22 -8.88 -3.00
CA LEU A 93 -0.51 -8.26 -1.70
C LEU A 93 -1.98 -7.81 -1.57
N GLY A 94 -2.75 -7.82 -2.66
CA GLY A 94 -4.16 -7.42 -2.65
C GLY A 94 -5.01 -8.23 -1.67
N GLY A 95 -4.67 -9.51 -1.43
CA GLY A 95 -5.34 -10.33 -0.43
C GLY A 95 -5.21 -9.79 1.01
N LEU A 96 -4.06 -9.19 1.35
CA LEU A 96 -3.86 -8.50 2.62
C LEU A 96 -4.67 -7.21 2.69
N VAL A 97 -4.68 -6.43 1.61
CA VAL A 97 -5.42 -5.16 1.58
C VAL A 97 -6.92 -5.40 1.70
N ARG A 98 -7.47 -6.38 0.97
CA ARG A 98 -8.88 -6.78 1.10
C ARG A 98 -9.22 -7.32 2.48
N ALA A 99 -8.29 -8.01 3.14
CA ALA A 99 -8.50 -8.47 4.51
C ALA A 99 -8.66 -7.27 5.45
N TYR A 100 -7.82 -6.24 5.32
CA TYR A 100 -7.97 -4.99 6.04
C TYR A 100 -9.31 -4.31 5.72
N GLU A 101 -9.66 -4.12 4.45
CA GLU A 101 -10.91 -3.45 4.05
C GLU A 101 -12.16 -4.15 4.63
N ARG A 102 -12.14 -5.47 4.73
CA ARG A 102 -13.26 -6.26 5.27
C ARG A 102 -13.33 -6.30 6.79
N THR A 103 -12.19 -6.24 7.48
CA THR A 103 -12.11 -6.59 8.91
C THR A 103 -11.54 -5.48 9.79
N GLY A 104 -10.87 -4.49 9.21
CA GLY A 104 -10.08 -3.51 9.93
C GLY A 104 -8.72 -4.01 10.43
N ASP A 105 -8.28 -5.22 10.07
CA ASP A 105 -6.99 -5.79 10.50
C ASP A 105 -5.79 -4.95 10.00
N ARG A 106 -5.30 -4.06 10.87
CA ARG A 106 -4.14 -3.21 10.59
C ARG A 106 -2.87 -4.02 10.36
N GLY A 107 -2.73 -5.20 10.97
CA GLY A 107 -1.58 -6.07 10.78
C GLY A 107 -1.46 -6.58 9.34
N ALA A 108 -2.58 -6.81 8.65
CA ALA A 108 -2.58 -7.15 7.23
C ALA A 108 -2.08 -5.98 6.36
N LEU A 109 -2.58 -4.77 6.63
CA LEU A 109 -2.19 -3.56 5.90
C LEU A 109 -0.70 -3.23 6.13
N ASP A 110 -0.24 -3.33 7.37
CA ASP A 110 1.16 -3.06 7.75
C ASP A 110 2.12 -4.07 7.11
N LEU A 111 1.70 -5.34 7.00
CA LEU A 111 2.47 -6.37 6.31
C LEU A 111 2.59 -6.07 4.81
N ALA A 112 1.49 -5.68 4.16
CA ALA A 112 1.54 -5.29 2.74
C ALA A 112 2.48 -4.10 2.53
N ALA A 113 2.37 -3.08 3.38
CA ALA A 113 3.25 -1.92 3.34
C ALA A 113 4.72 -2.28 3.61
N HIS A 114 4.98 -3.25 4.50
CA HIS A 114 6.32 -3.79 4.74
C HIS A 114 6.90 -4.42 3.47
N VAL A 115 6.15 -5.29 2.79
CA VAL A 115 6.63 -5.95 1.56
C VAL A 115 6.90 -4.94 0.44
N VAL A 116 6.06 -3.91 0.30
CA VAL A 116 6.32 -2.82 -0.65
C VAL A 116 7.62 -2.09 -0.33
N ARG A 117 7.90 -1.80 0.94
CA ARG A 117 9.17 -1.17 1.35
C ARG A 117 10.37 -2.07 1.09
N ASP A 118 10.25 -3.37 1.35
CA ASP A 118 11.28 -4.36 1.03
C ASP A 118 11.57 -4.38 -0.48
N TRP A 119 10.52 -4.39 -1.31
CA TRP A 119 10.66 -4.32 -2.77
C TRP A 119 11.40 -3.06 -3.21
N LEU A 120 11.00 -1.88 -2.69
CA LEU A 120 11.62 -0.60 -3.03
C LEU A 120 13.10 -0.58 -2.66
N ALA A 121 13.44 -1.09 -1.47
CA ALA A 121 14.84 -1.17 -1.02
C ALA A 121 15.65 -2.13 -1.90
N ALA A 122 15.09 -3.29 -2.23
CA ALA A 122 15.76 -4.31 -3.03
C ALA A 122 15.97 -3.87 -4.49
N ASN A 123 15.09 -3.06 -5.06
CA ASN A 123 15.09 -2.72 -6.49
C ASN A 123 15.52 -1.28 -6.79
N ARG A 124 16.03 -0.53 -5.80
CA ARG A 124 16.52 0.88 -5.95
C ARG A 124 17.58 1.11 -7.04
N ARG A 125 18.30 0.07 -7.46
CA ARG A 125 19.36 0.17 -8.48
C ARG A 125 19.17 -0.90 -9.56
N PRO A 126 18.20 -0.73 -10.49
CA PRO A 126 17.88 -1.76 -11.49
C PRO A 126 19.05 -2.12 -12.41
N ALA A 127 19.94 -1.17 -12.70
CA ALA A 127 21.11 -1.37 -13.57
C ALA A 127 22.07 -2.49 -13.11
N ARG A 128 21.99 -2.93 -11.84
CA ARG A 128 22.82 -4.03 -11.31
C ARG A 128 22.28 -5.43 -11.61
N PHE A 129 21.06 -5.53 -12.14
CA PHE A 129 20.41 -6.82 -12.43
C PHE A 129 20.67 -7.25 -13.85
N ASP A 130 20.55 -8.55 -14.14
CA ASP A 130 20.53 -9.06 -15.51
C ASP A 130 19.33 -8.51 -16.31
N ALA A 131 19.40 -8.64 -17.64
CA ALA A 131 18.37 -8.09 -18.54
C ALA A 131 16.97 -8.63 -18.24
N ARG A 132 16.88 -9.94 -17.97
CA ARG A 132 15.60 -10.61 -17.75
C ARG A 132 14.89 -10.12 -16.49
N ARG A 133 15.62 -9.94 -15.40
CA ARG A 133 15.07 -9.38 -14.16
C ARG A 133 14.68 -7.92 -14.34
N ARG A 134 15.47 -7.13 -15.08
CA ARG A 134 15.11 -5.72 -15.37
C ARG A 134 13.80 -5.65 -16.15
N GLU A 135 13.64 -6.44 -17.20
CA GLU A 135 12.41 -6.52 -17.99
C GLU A 135 11.20 -6.90 -17.11
N ALA A 136 11.33 -7.92 -16.25
CA ALA A 136 10.24 -8.32 -15.35
C ALA A 136 9.86 -7.21 -14.35
N ILE A 137 10.84 -6.44 -13.86
CA ILE A 137 10.61 -5.27 -13.00
C ILE A 137 9.89 -4.16 -13.79
N GLU A 138 10.32 -3.87 -15.00
CA GLU A 138 9.78 -2.82 -15.87
C GLU A 138 8.33 -3.12 -16.24
N GLU A 139 8.05 -4.33 -16.74
CA GLU A 139 6.69 -4.77 -17.11
C GLU A 139 5.73 -4.81 -15.92
N GLY A 140 6.25 -5.11 -14.73
CA GLY A 140 5.47 -5.11 -13.49
C GLY A 140 5.00 -3.71 -13.04
N THR A 141 5.53 -2.62 -13.62
CA THR A 141 5.34 -1.24 -13.10
C THR A 141 3.88 -0.81 -13.05
N ARG A 142 3.12 -1.02 -14.14
CA ARG A 142 1.69 -0.64 -14.20
C ARG A 142 0.88 -1.35 -13.12
N PHE A 143 1.11 -2.65 -12.95
CA PHE A 143 0.43 -3.49 -11.96
C PHE A 143 0.84 -3.11 -10.52
N ARG A 144 2.11 -2.73 -10.34
CA ARG A 144 2.63 -2.27 -9.05
C ARG A 144 1.97 -0.98 -8.58
N LEU A 145 1.75 -0.04 -9.50
CA LEU A 145 1.05 1.21 -9.20
C LEU A 145 -0.36 0.98 -8.65
N ILE A 146 -1.10 -0.01 -9.16
CA ILE A 146 -2.44 -0.37 -8.65
C ILE A 146 -2.37 -0.67 -7.15
N THR A 147 -1.44 -1.53 -6.75
CA THR A 147 -1.25 -1.92 -5.35
C THR A 147 -0.79 -0.74 -4.49
N MET A 148 0.19 0.03 -4.96
CA MET A 148 0.75 1.15 -4.20
C MET A 148 -0.26 2.29 -3.99
N VAL A 149 -1.04 2.64 -5.01
CA VAL A 149 -2.09 3.67 -4.89
C VAL A 149 -3.19 3.24 -3.92
N CYS A 150 -3.61 1.98 -3.99
CA CYS A 150 -4.57 1.43 -3.04
C CYS A 150 -4.04 1.48 -1.60
N LEU A 151 -2.79 1.06 -1.36
CA LEU A 151 -2.17 1.15 -0.04
C LEU A 151 -2.08 2.60 0.46
N ARG A 152 -1.76 3.56 -0.42
CA ARG A 152 -1.71 4.99 -0.09
C ARG A 152 -3.07 5.52 0.37
N ALA A 153 -4.17 5.05 -0.20
CA ALA A 153 -5.50 5.49 0.22
C ALA A 153 -5.80 5.12 1.68
N HIS A 154 -5.17 4.05 2.19
CA HIS A 154 -5.34 3.55 3.56
C HIS A 154 -4.22 3.96 4.53
N LEU A 155 -3.12 4.53 4.02
CA LEU A 155 -1.94 4.90 4.78
C LEU A 155 -1.56 6.36 4.55
N ALA A 156 -1.61 7.18 5.60
CA ALA A 156 -0.94 8.47 5.63
C ALA A 156 0.58 8.26 5.69
N ALA A 157 1.22 8.03 4.55
CA ALA A 157 2.64 7.69 4.48
C ALA A 157 3.35 8.48 3.37
N GLY A 158 3.94 9.63 3.70
CA GLY A 158 4.70 10.46 2.74
C GLY A 158 5.85 9.74 2.03
N ARG A 159 6.34 8.61 2.58
CA ARG A 159 7.36 7.76 1.92
C ARG A 159 6.80 6.93 0.76
N LEU A 160 5.51 6.59 0.77
CA LEU A 160 4.85 5.88 -0.34
C LEU A 160 4.60 6.83 -1.53
N ASP A 161 4.44 8.12 -1.25
CA ASP A 161 4.21 9.17 -2.25
C ASP A 161 5.38 9.30 -3.24
N GLY A 162 6.62 9.33 -2.72
CA GLY A 162 7.82 9.39 -3.56
C GLY A 162 7.99 8.15 -4.43
N ALA A 163 7.67 6.97 -3.90
CA ALA A 163 7.71 5.72 -4.66
C ALA A 163 6.69 5.71 -5.80
N ILE A 164 5.45 6.16 -5.55
CA ILE A 164 4.42 6.28 -6.58
C ILE A 164 4.88 7.24 -7.70
N ALA A 165 5.46 8.39 -7.34
CA ALA A 165 5.93 9.36 -8.32
C ALA A 165 7.10 8.85 -9.19
N GLU A 166 7.97 7.98 -8.67
CA GLU A 166 9.04 7.34 -9.45
C GLU A 166 8.48 6.36 -10.50
N HIS A 167 7.41 5.65 -10.15
CA HIS A 167 6.81 4.61 -11.01
C HIS A 167 5.80 5.15 -12.03
N ALA A 168 5.38 6.41 -11.89
CA ALA A 168 4.42 7.07 -12.78
C ALA A 168 5.08 7.90 -13.90
N ARG A 169 6.42 7.87 -14.01
CA ARG A 169 7.19 8.50 -15.10
C ARG A 169 7.34 7.54 -16.26
#